data_AF-L0DV02-F1
#
_entry.id   AF-L0DV02-F1
#
_cell.length_a   1.000
_cell.length_b   1.000
_cell.length_c   1.000
_cell.angle_alpha   90.00
_cell.angle_beta   90.00
_cell.angle_gamma   90.00
#
_symmetry.space_group_name_H-M   'P 1'
#
loop_
_entity.id
_entity.type
_entity.pdbx_description
1 polymer ?
#
loop_
_entity_poly.entity_id
_entity_poly.type
_entity_poly.pdbx_seq_one_letter_code
_entity_poly.pdbx_strand_id
1 'polypeptide(L)'
;MVDAVPWPDGNPSAPLADYGMLARDGISCTSCHRMALGPDSAGLLAEPQNTCVEERQALLNPHNSGFARTFTGSFPVGAPDRLIGPFEDPRVKPMENALGNTPEHHASITSSEVCGSCHTVHLPILQAGQIIGYTYEQTTYPEWAFSAYRTGETPDGELPHGADADAQSCQDCHMPSRTADGTPLHSRIASIQEYSRFPQAEHSLGPEETDLPVRDGFALHTLVLNAFLVKMAQQFPDVLGIRTKL
;
A
#
# COMPACT_ATOMS: atom_id res chain seq x y z
N MET A 1 -4.77 24.46 0.57
CA MET A 1 -4.80 23.99 -0.84
C MET A 1 -4.84 22.47 -0.90
N VAL A 2 -4.05 21.77 -0.08
CA VAL A 2 -4.13 20.30 0.06
C VAL A 2 -5.54 19.83 0.36
N ASP A 3 -6.32 20.54 1.18
CA ASP A 3 -7.69 20.12 1.56
C ASP A 3 -8.78 20.42 0.53
N ALA A 4 -8.46 21.00 -0.63
CA ALA A 4 -9.45 21.28 -1.67
C ALA A 4 -10.06 19.96 -2.19
N VAL A 5 -11.38 19.92 -2.31
CA VAL A 5 -12.15 18.77 -2.78
C VAL A 5 -13.25 19.26 -3.74
N PRO A 6 -13.64 18.45 -4.74
CA PRO A 6 -14.62 18.88 -5.75
C PRO A 6 -16.07 18.89 -5.22
N TRP A 7 -16.30 18.28 -4.05
CA TRP A 7 -17.61 18.09 -3.43
C TRP A 7 -17.74 18.87 -2.11
N PRO A 8 -18.95 19.16 -1.62
CA PRO A 8 -20.24 19.05 -2.32
C PRO A 8 -20.40 20.16 -3.38
N ASP A 9 -21.50 20.12 -4.14
CA ASP A 9 -21.82 21.17 -5.10
C ASP A 9 -21.82 22.56 -4.44
N GLY A 10 -21.16 23.52 -5.09
CA GLY A 10 -20.99 24.87 -4.56
C GLY A 10 -19.83 25.03 -3.56
N ASN A 11 -19.00 24.00 -3.35
CA ASN A 11 -17.79 24.13 -2.51
C ASN A 11 -16.86 25.22 -3.08
N PRO A 12 -16.55 26.29 -2.31
CA PRO A 12 -15.68 27.38 -2.76
C PRO A 12 -14.25 26.94 -3.14
N SER A 13 -13.80 25.80 -2.63
CA SER A 13 -12.49 25.22 -2.92
C SER A 13 -12.48 24.28 -4.14
N ALA A 14 -13.64 23.96 -4.72
CA ALA A 14 -13.74 23.05 -5.88
C ALA A 14 -12.84 23.44 -7.07
N PRO A 15 -12.65 24.75 -7.42
CA PRO A 15 -11.73 25.13 -8.50
C PRO A 15 -10.26 24.76 -8.24
N LEU A 16 -9.90 24.45 -7.00
CA LEU A 16 -8.55 24.04 -6.59
C LEU A 16 -8.44 22.53 -6.32
N ALA A 17 -9.52 21.77 -6.54
CA ALA A 17 -9.58 20.35 -6.23
C ALA A 17 -8.49 19.55 -6.96
N ASP A 18 -8.21 19.86 -8.24
CA ASP A 18 -7.17 19.18 -9.02
C ASP A 18 -5.77 19.34 -8.39
N TYR A 19 -5.46 20.53 -7.88
CA TYR A 19 -4.21 20.79 -7.17
C TYR A 19 -4.17 20.09 -5.80
N GLY A 20 -5.31 20.05 -5.10
CA GLY A 20 -5.45 19.25 -3.89
C GLY A 20 -5.27 17.76 -4.15
N MET A 21 -5.74 17.25 -5.30
CA MET A 21 -5.53 15.86 -5.71
C MET A 21 -4.07 15.57 -6.04
N LEU A 22 -3.41 16.41 -6.86
CA LEU A 22 -1.98 16.27 -7.17
C LEU A 22 -1.10 16.30 -5.90
N ALA A 23 -1.45 17.13 -4.91
CA ALA A 23 -0.74 17.18 -3.64
C ALA A 23 -0.92 15.90 -2.81
N ARG A 24 -2.03 15.17 -2.96
CA ARG A 24 -2.30 13.88 -2.30
C ARG A 24 -1.74 12.69 -3.08
N ASP A 25 -1.57 12.83 -4.40
CA ASP A 25 -1.05 11.81 -5.32
C ASP A 25 0.44 11.50 -5.09
N GLY A 26 1.15 12.38 -4.38
CA GLY A 26 2.62 12.34 -4.21
C GLY A 26 3.21 11.18 -3.39
N ILE A 27 2.39 10.34 -2.75
CA ILE A 27 2.89 9.22 -1.93
C ILE A 27 2.20 7.92 -2.36
N SER A 28 2.60 7.37 -3.52
CA SER A 28 2.03 6.12 -4.06
C SER A 28 2.10 4.92 -3.09
N CYS A 29 2.99 4.95 -2.10
CA CYS A 29 3.06 3.91 -1.08
C CYS A 29 1.89 3.98 -0.08
N THR A 30 1.24 5.12 0.13
CA THR A 30 0.09 5.21 1.07
C THR A 30 -1.10 4.38 0.63
N SER A 31 -1.20 4.05 -0.65
CA SER A 31 -2.26 3.17 -1.17
C SER A 31 -2.26 1.81 -0.49
N CYS A 32 -1.07 1.22 -0.25
CA CYS A 32 -0.93 -0.05 0.46
C CYS A 32 -0.67 0.17 1.96
N HIS A 33 0.20 1.12 2.28
CA HIS A 33 0.66 1.37 3.66
C HIS A 33 -0.35 2.13 4.53
N ARG A 34 -1.57 2.39 4.04
CA ARG A 34 -2.71 2.85 4.86
C ARG A 34 -3.91 1.92 4.80
N MET A 35 -3.82 0.79 4.08
CA MET A 35 -4.93 -0.15 3.97
C MET A 35 -5.33 -0.64 5.35
N ALA A 36 -6.62 -0.55 5.64
CA ALA A 36 -7.20 -1.18 6.81
C ALA A 36 -8.06 -2.36 6.33
N LEU A 37 -7.64 -3.56 6.72
CA LEU A 37 -8.26 -4.82 6.34
C LEU A 37 -8.64 -5.57 7.62
N GLY A 38 -9.54 -6.54 7.52
CA GLY A 38 -9.90 -7.32 8.69
C GLY A 38 -10.56 -6.49 9.79
N PRO A 39 -10.35 -6.87 11.07
CA PRO A 39 -10.79 -6.13 12.25
C PRO A 39 -10.37 -4.65 12.26
N ASP A 40 -9.24 -4.29 11.65
CA ASP A 40 -8.74 -2.92 11.65
C ASP A 40 -9.60 -1.97 10.80
N SER A 41 -10.43 -2.52 9.91
CA SER A 41 -11.39 -1.76 9.12
C SER A 41 -12.62 -1.30 9.94
N ALA A 42 -12.81 -1.83 11.15
CA ALA A 42 -14.00 -1.59 11.95
C ALA A 42 -14.15 -0.11 12.31
N GLY A 43 -15.32 0.47 11.98
CA GLY A 43 -15.64 1.88 12.27
C GLY A 43 -14.99 2.89 11.31
N LEU A 44 -14.00 2.51 10.51
CA LEU A 44 -13.26 3.44 9.67
C LEU A 44 -14.09 4.05 8.52
N LEU A 45 -15.17 3.40 8.08
CA LEU A 45 -16.04 3.94 7.03
C LEU A 45 -16.68 5.28 7.42
N ALA A 46 -16.87 5.55 8.71
CA ALA A 46 -17.41 6.81 9.21
C ALA A 46 -16.37 7.94 9.24
N GLU A 47 -15.09 7.62 9.05
CA GLU A 47 -14.00 8.61 9.14
C GLU A 47 -13.91 9.46 7.86
N PRO A 48 -13.52 10.75 7.95
CA PRO A 48 -13.51 11.67 6.82
C PRO A 48 -12.68 11.19 5.61
N GLN A 49 -11.56 10.52 5.86
CA GLN A 49 -10.71 9.97 4.79
C GLN A 49 -11.38 8.82 4.00
N ASN A 50 -12.46 8.25 4.52
CA ASN A 50 -13.21 7.14 3.91
C ASN A 50 -14.60 7.55 3.40
N THR A 51 -14.88 8.85 3.30
CA THR A 51 -16.20 9.41 2.94
C THR A 51 -16.87 8.72 1.74
N CYS A 52 -16.11 8.34 0.71
CA CYS A 52 -16.66 7.71 -0.50
C CYS A 52 -16.58 6.18 -0.51
N VAL A 53 -15.96 5.56 0.49
CA VAL A 53 -15.70 4.11 0.50
C VAL A 53 -16.99 3.33 0.67
N GLU A 54 -17.89 3.76 1.57
CA GLU A 54 -19.15 3.05 1.79
C GLU A 54 -20.04 3.04 0.53
N GLU A 55 -20.22 4.19 -0.13
CA GLU A 55 -20.95 4.30 -1.38
C GLU A 55 -20.30 3.45 -2.47
N ARG A 56 -18.97 3.50 -2.59
CA ARG A 56 -18.23 2.67 -3.54
C ARG A 56 -18.41 1.18 -3.29
N GLN A 57 -18.38 0.75 -2.02
CA GLN A 57 -18.63 -0.65 -1.65
C GLN A 57 -20.07 -1.07 -1.95
N ALA A 58 -21.05 -0.19 -1.72
CA ALA A 58 -22.45 -0.45 -2.05
C ALA A 58 -22.68 -0.53 -3.58
N LEU A 59 -21.99 0.31 -4.35
CA LEU A 59 -22.06 0.32 -5.81
C LEU A 59 -21.35 -0.89 -6.42
N LEU A 60 -20.11 -1.15 -6.02
CA LEU A 60 -19.27 -2.17 -6.65
C LEU A 60 -19.51 -3.56 -6.07
N ASN A 61 -19.82 -3.67 -4.78
CA ASN A 61 -19.86 -4.94 -4.05
C ASN A 61 -21.17 -5.13 -3.23
N PRO A 62 -22.37 -4.90 -3.81
CA PRO A 62 -23.64 -4.83 -3.06
C PRO A 62 -24.06 -6.15 -2.38
N HIS A 63 -23.53 -7.28 -2.85
CA HIS A 63 -23.88 -8.62 -2.36
C HIS A 63 -22.72 -9.32 -1.65
N ASN A 64 -21.57 -8.64 -1.53
CA ASN A 64 -20.39 -9.20 -0.87
C ASN A 64 -20.37 -8.80 0.61
N SER A 65 -19.66 -9.60 1.40
CA SER A 65 -19.44 -9.39 2.84
C SER A 65 -17.97 -9.61 3.20
N GLY A 66 -17.56 -9.17 4.39
CA GLY A 66 -16.17 -9.26 4.86
C GLY A 66 -15.17 -8.64 3.88
N PHE A 67 -14.03 -9.30 3.70
CA PHE A 67 -12.98 -8.90 2.76
C PHE A 67 -13.50 -8.59 1.34
N ALA A 68 -14.48 -9.36 0.85
CA ALA A 68 -15.01 -9.21 -0.50
C ALA A 68 -15.75 -7.88 -0.73
N ARG A 69 -16.10 -7.13 0.32
CA ARG A 69 -16.57 -5.73 0.19
C ARG A 69 -15.47 -4.82 -0.32
N THR A 70 -14.21 -5.17 -0.12
CA THR A 70 -13.06 -4.36 -0.54
C THR A 70 -12.67 -4.57 -1.99
N PHE A 71 -13.25 -5.54 -2.71
CA PHE A 71 -12.92 -5.79 -4.11
C PHE A 71 -13.03 -4.55 -5.00
N THR A 72 -12.26 -4.54 -6.08
CA THR A 72 -12.06 -3.37 -6.96
C THR A 72 -11.49 -2.18 -6.17
N GLY A 73 -10.58 -2.43 -5.22
CA GLY A 73 -9.85 -1.41 -4.46
C GLY A 73 -10.74 -0.54 -3.57
N SER A 74 -11.82 -1.12 -3.04
CA SER A 74 -12.82 -0.46 -2.19
C SER A 74 -12.55 -0.67 -0.70
N PHE A 75 -11.27 -0.71 -0.29
CA PHE A 75 -10.86 -0.83 1.10
C PHE A 75 -10.93 0.52 1.83
N PRO A 76 -11.24 0.54 3.14
CA PRO A 76 -11.01 1.72 3.95
C PRO A 76 -9.51 1.91 4.23
N VAL A 77 -9.14 3.14 4.54
CA VAL A 77 -7.80 3.50 4.99
C VAL A 77 -7.79 3.99 6.43
N GLY A 78 -6.69 3.72 7.12
CA GLY A 78 -6.43 4.22 8.46
C GLY A 78 -6.19 5.73 8.51
N ALA A 79 -5.72 6.22 9.66
CA ALA A 79 -5.45 7.63 9.91
C ALA A 79 -4.51 8.25 8.84
N PRO A 80 -4.71 9.52 8.47
CA PRO A 80 -3.92 10.18 7.42
C PRO A 80 -2.44 10.35 7.74
N ASP A 81 -2.09 10.38 9.03
CA ASP A 81 -0.73 10.56 9.54
C ASP A 81 -0.08 9.23 9.97
N ARG A 82 -0.71 8.08 9.72
CA ARG A 82 -0.15 6.75 10.07
C ARG A 82 0.18 5.96 8.82
N LEU A 83 1.34 5.28 8.83
CA LEU A 83 1.77 4.39 7.76
C LEU A 83 2.24 3.06 8.32
N ILE A 84 1.57 1.98 7.95
CA ILE A 84 1.87 0.63 8.45
C ILE A 84 3.02 -0.02 7.67
N GLY A 85 3.82 -0.87 8.31
CA GLY A 85 4.90 -1.60 7.66
C GLY A 85 5.21 -2.93 8.35
N PRO A 86 5.96 -3.83 7.68
CA PRO A 86 6.14 -5.21 8.14
C PRO A 86 7.13 -5.34 9.30
N PHE A 87 7.91 -4.30 9.58
CA PHE A 87 8.99 -4.35 10.57
C PHE A 87 8.59 -3.69 11.88
N GLU A 88 8.96 -4.34 12.97
CA GLU A 88 8.90 -3.78 14.31
C GLU A 88 9.85 -2.59 14.47
N ASP A 89 9.53 -1.72 15.44
CA ASP A 89 10.32 -0.56 15.86
C ASP A 89 10.83 0.32 14.70
N PRO A 90 9.95 0.85 13.83
CA PRO A 90 10.38 1.78 12.79
C PRO A 90 10.94 3.08 13.39
N ARG A 91 11.94 3.67 12.74
CA ARG A 91 12.43 5.01 13.12
C ARG A 91 11.39 6.05 12.70
N VAL A 92 10.81 6.73 13.67
CA VAL A 92 9.67 7.64 13.45
C VAL A 92 10.11 8.99 12.89
N LYS A 93 11.15 9.59 13.48
CA LYS A 93 11.57 10.97 13.20
C LYS A 93 11.82 11.30 11.73
N PRO A 94 12.43 10.41 10.92
CA PRO A 94 12.65 10.72 9.51
C PRO A 94 11.34 10.99 8.74
N MET A 95 10.32 10.15 8.94
CA MET A 95 9.04 10.31 8.25
C MET A 95 8.18 11.40 8.89
N GLU A 96 8.25 11.57 10.21
CA GLU A 96 7.54 12.63 10.93
C GLU A 96 8.00 14.01 10.42
N ASN A 97 9.32 14.23 10.33
CA ASN A 97 9.87 15.52 9.90
C ASN A 97 9.74 15.76 8.39
N ALA A 98 9.83 14.72 7.57
CA ALA A 98 9.81 14.86 6.11
C ALA A 98 8.39 14.87 5.51
N LEU A 99 7.49 14.06 6.07
CA LEU A 99 6.16 13.79 5.51
C LEU A 99 5.02 14.12 6.47
N GLY A 100 5.30 14.34 7.77
CA GLY A 100 4.27 14.46 8.79
C GLY A 100 3.58 13.13 9.12
N ASN A 101 4.18 12.00 8.72
CA ASN A 101 3.64 10.65 8.97
C ASN A 101 4.44 9.91 10.04
N THR A 102 3.74 9.13 10.86
CA THR A 102 4.33 8.18 11.81
C THR A 102 4.26 6.77 11.24
N PRO A 103 5.40 6.11 11.02
CA PRO A 103 5.43 4.72 10.64
C PRO A 103 5.11 3.83 11.85
N GLU A 104 4.39 2.73 11.62
CA GLU A 104 4.04 1.75 12.65
C GLU A 104 4.15 0.32 12.11
N HIS A 105 4.39 -0.64 12.99
CA HIS A 105 4.36 -2.05 12.61
C HIS A 105 2.92 -2.52 12.48
N HIS A 106 2.64 -3.28 11.41
CA HIS A 106 1.35 -3.95 11.27
C HIS A 106 1.48 -5.23 10.42
N ALA A 107 1.01 -6.36 10.95
CA ALA A 107 1.14 -7.65 10.27
C ALA A 107 0.29 -7.78 9.01
N SER A 108 -0.84 -7.07 8.91
CA SER A 108 -1.72 -7.17 7.72
C SER A 108 -1.03 -6.75 6.41
N ILE A 109 0.03 -5.94 6.45
CA ILE A 109 0.72 -5.47 5.25
C ILE A 109 1.44 -6.60 4.49
N THR A 110 1.71 -7.73 5.15
CA THR A 110 2.32 -8.92 4.53
C THR A 110 1.29 -9.92 4.03
N SER A 111 -0.01 -9.63 4.17
CA SER A 111 -1.09 -10.52 3.77
C SER A 111 -1.42 -10.39 2.28
N SER A 112 -1.82 -11.49 1.63
CA SER A 112 -2.23 -11.50 0.22
C SER A 112 -3.43 -10.59 -0.06
N GLU A 113 -4.22 -10.28 0.97
CA GLU A 113 -5.41 -9.44 0.93
C GLU A 113 -5.09 -7.98 0.56
N VAL A 114 -3.88 -7.50 0.86
CA VAL A 114 -3.37 -6.21 0.37
C VAL A 114 -3.44 -6.15 -1.16
N CYS A 115 -3.06 -7.26 -1.82
CA CYS A 115 -3.15 -7.39 -3.28
C CYS A 115 -4.57 -7.75 -3.73
N GLY A 116 -5.23 -8.65 -2.99
CA GLY A 116 -6.52 -9.23 -3.36
C GLY A 116 -7.66 -8.23 -3.43
N SER A 117 -7.56 -7.12 -2.70
CA SER A 117 -8.54 -6.03 -2.74
C SER A 117 -8.60 -5.39 -4.14
N CYS A 118 -7.47 -5.27 -4.83
CA CYS A 118 -7.38 -4.76 -6.20
C CYS A 118 -7.40 -5.87 -7.26
N HIS A 119 -6.80 -7.03 -6.95
CA HIS A 119 -6.70 -8.20 -7.85
C HIS A 119 -7.91 -9.13 -7.74
N THR A 120 -9.05 -8.56 -7.38
CA THR A 120 -10.39 -9.09 -7.60
C THR A 120 -11.24 -7.95 -8.12
N VAL A 121 -11.56 -7.99 -9.41
CA VAL A 121 -12.26 -6.90 -10.09
C VAL A 121 -13.70 -7.32 -10.30
N HIS A 122 -14.58 -6.81 -9.43
CA HIS A 122 -16.02 -6.98 -9.48
C HIS A 122 -16.67 -5.67 -9.91
N LEU A 123 -17.40 -5.70 -11.03
CA LEU A 123 -17.90 -4.50 -11.71
C LEU A 123 -19.38 -4.62 -12.08
N PRO A 124 -20.12 -3.49 -12.08
CA PRO A 124 -21.47 -3.46 -12.61
C PRO A 124 -21.47 -3.59 -14.14
N ILE A 125 -22.46 -4.31 -14.66
CA ILE A 125 -22.79 -4.34 -16.09
C ILE A 125 -23.80 -3.21 -16.34
N LEU A 126 -23.43 -2.27 -17.20
CA LEU A 126 -24.27 -1.12 -17.54
C LEU A 126 -24.97 -1.32 -18.89
N GLN A 127 -26.26 -1.02 -18.92
CA GLN A 127 -27.05 -0.88 -20.16
C GLN A 127 -27.80 0.45 -20.11
N ALA A 128 -27.50 1.36 -21.05
CA ALA A 128 -28.09 2.70 -21.10
C ALA A 128 -28.03 3.46 -19.75
N GLY A 129 -26.91 3.34 -19.03
CA GLY A 129 -26.70 3.98 -17.73
C GLY A 129 -27.39 3.29 -16.54
N GLN A 130 -28.09 2.18 -16.75
CA GLN A 130 -28.69 1.37 -15.69
C GLN A 130 -27.82 0.15 -15.39
N ILE A 131 -27.67 -0.18 -14.11
CA ILE A 131 -27.02 -1.42 -13.67
C ILE A 131 -28.00 -2.58 -13.89
N ILE A 132 -27.64 -3.52 -14.75
CA ILE A 132 -28.47 -4.71 -15.07
C ILE A 132 -27.93 -5.99 -14.45
N GLY A 133 -26.74 -5.94 -13.83
CA GLY A 133 -26.09 -7.08 -13.19
C GLY A 133 -24.66 -6.74 -12.78
N TYR A 134 -23.93 -7.75 -12.32
CA TYR A 134 -22.54 -7.65 -11.93
C TYR A 134 -21.74 -8.81 -12.49
N THR A 135 -20.44 -8.61 -12.70
CA THR A 135 -19.53 -9.65 -13.14
C THR A 135 -18.16 -9.49 -12.52
N TYR A 136 -17.44 -10.60 -12.43
CA TYR A 136 -16.02 -10.59 -12.10
C TYR A 136 -15.21 -10.52 -13.39
N GLU A 137 -14.49 -9.42 -13.59
CA GLU A 137 -13.50 -9.27 -14.67
C GLU A 137 -12.19 -9.98 -14.30
N GLN A 138 -11.81 -9.94 -13.03
CA GLN A 138 -10.62 -10.60 -12.51
C GLN A 138 -10.94 -11.35 -11.22
N THR A 139 -10.44 -12.58 -11.11
CA THR A 139 -10.63 -13.47 -9.96
C THR A 139 -9.30 -14.00 -9.42
N THR A 140 -8.20 -13.26 -9.59
CA THR A 140 -6.84 -13.72 -9.23
C THR A 140 -6.70 -14.06 -7.75
N TYR A 141 -7.19 -13.22 -6.83
CA TYR A 141 -7.13 -13.58 -5.40
C TYR A 141 -8.05 -14.77 -5.06
N PRO A 142 -9.32 -14.84 -5.52
CA PRO A 142 -10.12 -16.06 -5.35
C PRO A 142 -9.42 -17.31 -5.89
N GLU A 143 -8.84 -17.27 -7.09
CA GLU A 143 -8.08 -18.37 -7.68
C GLU A 143 -6.90 -18.79 -6.78
N TRP A 144 -6.15 -17.83 -6.24
CA TRP A 144 -5.08 -18.09 -5.27
C TRP A 144 -5.62 -18.71 -3.98
N ALA A 145 -6.71 -18.17 -3.42
CA ALA A 145 -7.32 -18.63 -2.17
C ALA A 145 -7.86 -20.07 -2.26
N PHE A 146 -8.23 -20.52 -3.47
CA PHE A 146 -8.64 -21.91 -3.74
C PHE A 146 -7.52 -22.77 -4.38
N SER A 147 -6.28 -22.29 -4.42
CA SER A 147 -5.13 -23.03 -4.95
C SER A 147 -4.29 -23.68 -3.84
N ALA A 148 -3.27 -24.44 -4.24
CA ALA A 148 -2.23 -24.94 -3.32
C ALA A 148 -1.33 -23.83 -2.75
N TYR A 149 -1.37 -22.60 -3.29
CA TYR A 149 -0.56 -21.48 -2.79
C TYR A 149 -1.22 -20.73 -1.63
N ARG A 150 -2.48 -21.01 -1.29
CA ARG A 150 -3.17 -20.31 -0.19
C ARG A 150 -2.39 -20.45 1.12
N THR A 151 -2.20 -19.35 1.83
CA THR A 151 -1.50 -19.32 3.14
C THR A 151 -2.37 -19.83 4.28
N GLY A 152 -3.68 -20.02 4.04
CA GLY A 152 -4.62 -20.53 5.05
C GLY A 152 -5.14 -19.50 6.05
N GLU A 153 -4.52 -18.33 6.13
CA GLU A 153 -4.88 -17.24 7.05
C GLU A 153 -5.09 -15.94 6.28
N THR A 154 -6.04 -15.14 6.75
CA THR A 154 -6.34 -13.78 6.28
C THR A 154 -6.49 -12.84 7.48
N PRO A 155 -6.45 -11.51 7.29
CA PRO A 155 -6.84 -10.55 8.32
C PRO A 155 -8.25 -10.78 8.90
N ASP A 156 -9.18 -11.36 8.12
CA ASP A 156 -10.57 -11.64 8.53
C ASP A 156 -10.76 -13.04 9.18
N GLY A 157 -9.69 -13.83 9.30
CA GLY A 157 -9.73 -15.20 9.84
C GLY A 157 -9.17 -16.25 8.87
N GLU A 158 -9.40 -17.53 9.18
CA GLU A 158 -8.87 -18.65 8.39
C GLU A 158 -9.57 -18.78 7.03
N LEU A 159 -8.78 -19.03 5.98
CA LEU A 159 -9.31 -19.46 4.69
C LEU A 159 -9.85 -20.90 4.79
N PRO A 160 -10.88 -21.25 4.01
CA PRO A 160 -11.31 -22.63 3.88
C PRO A 160 -10.14 -23.56 3.53
N HIS A 161 -10.10 -24.75 4.15
CA HIS A 161 -9.08 -25.78 3.92
C HIS A 161 -7.66 -25.42 4.38
N GLY A 162 -7.47 -24.35 5.17
CA GLY A 162 -6.18 -23.98 5.76
C GLY A 162 -5.06 -23.80 4.73
N ALA A 163 -3.81 -23.80 5.20
CA ALA A 163 -2.65 -23.74 4.32
C ALA A 163 -2.44 -25.08 3.59
N ASP A 164 -1.91 -25.04 2.37
CA ASP A 164 -1.42 -26.23 1.67
C ASP A 164 0.11 -26.39 1.79
N ALA A 165 0.66 -27.47 1.21
CA ALA A 165 2.10 -27.74 1.21
C ALA A 165 2.92 -26.67 0.44
N ASP A 166 2.31 -26.04 -0.56
CA ASP A 166 2.94 -25.03 -1.42
C ASP A 166 2.55 -23.59 -1.03
N ALA A 167 2.08 -23.38 0.20
CA ALA A 167 1.60 -22.08 0.69
C ALA A 167 2.62 -20.95 0.46
N GLN A 168 2.21 -19.92 -0.29
CA GLN A 168 2.98 -18.72 -0.60
C GLN A 168 2.03 -17.53 -0.75
N SER A 169 2.33 -16.44 -0.06
CA SER A 169 1.61 -15.17 -0.23
C SER A 169 1.88 -14.55 -1.61
N CYS A 170 1.05 -13.60 -2.01
CA CYS A 170 1.31 -12.82 -3.24
C CYS A 170 2.71 -12.16 -3.19
N GLN A 171 3.09 -11.65 -2.02
CA GLN A 171 4.36 -10.98 -1.78
C GLN A 171 5.56 -11.92 -1.87
N ASP A 172 5.43 -13.20 -1.52
CA ASP A 172 6.54 -14.15 -1.58
C ASP A 172 7.09 -14.31 -3.00
N CYS A 173 6.21 -14.28 -4.01
CA CYS A 173 6.63 -14.31 -5.42
C CYS A 173 6.87 -12.92 -6.02
N HIS A 174 6.02 -11.93 -5.70
CA HIS A 174 6.01 -10.62 -6.38
C HIS A 174 6.80 -9.52 -5.66
N MET A 175 7.19 -9.74 -4.41
CA MET A 175 8.04 -8.84 -3.63
C MET A 175 9.15 -9.64 -2.94
N PRO A 176 10.02 -10.31 -3.72
CA PRO A 176 10.93 -11.31 -3.18
C PRO A 176 11.89 -10.69 -2.18
N SER A 177 12.06 -11.39 -1.06
CA SER A 177 13.06 -11.09 -0.03
C SER A 177 14.37 -11.85 -0.24
N ARG A 178 14.51 -12.53 -1.39
CA ARG A 178 15.68 -13.33 -1.80
C ARG A 178 16.02 -13.07 -3.27
N THR A 179 17.28 -13.21 -3.63
CA THR A 179 17.74 -13.26 -5.03
C THR A 179 17.32 -14.57 -5.70
N ALA A 180 17.48 -14.66 -7.02
CA ALA A 180 17.14 -15.85 -7.80
C ALA A 180 17.92 -17.11 -7.40
N ASP A 181 19.10 -16.98 -6.80
CA ASP A 181 19.91 -18.08 -6.24
C ASP A 181 19.56 -18.41 -4.77
N GLY A 182 18.55 -17.75 -4.21
CA GLY A 182 18.05 -17.98 -2.85
C GLY A 182 18.74 -17.19 -1.75
N THR A 183 19.72 -16.35 -2.08
CA THR A 183 20.42 -15.51 -1.09
C THR A 183 19.45 -14.48 -0.47
N PRO A 184 19.31 -14.42 0.86
CA PRO A 184 18.46 -13.41 1.50
C PRO A 184 18.92 -11.98 1.17
N LEU A 185 17.95 -11.11 0.94
CA LEU A 185 18.18 -9.70 0.76
C LEU A 185 18.23 -9.01 2.12
N HIS A 186 19.32 -8.29 2.33
CA HIS A 186 19.55 -7.49 3.53
C HIS A 186 19.70 -6.04 3.11
N SER A 187 18.82 -5.17 3.60
CA SER A 187 18.87 -3.74 3.29
C SER A 187 18.30 -2.90 4.40
N ARG A 188 18.67 -1.61 4.38
CA ARG A 188 17.88 -0.57 5.05
C ARG A 188 16.64 -0.28 4.21
N ILE A 189 15.57 0.10 4.88
CA ILE A 189 14.28 0.34 4.23
C ILE A 189 14.27 1.61 3.36
N ALA A 190 15.18 2.55 3.64
CA ALA A 190 15.31 3.79 2.88
C ALA A 190 16.76 4.31 2.94
N SER A 191 17.12 5.17 1.98
CA SER A 191 18.28 6.04 2.09
C SER A 191 17.82 7.40 2.58
N ILE A 192 18.25 7.77 3.79
CA ILE A 192 17.92 9.04 4.45
C ILE A 192 19.19 9.71 4.96
N GLN A 193 19.06 10.90 5.55
CA GLN A 193 20.15 11.63 6.19
C GLN A 193 20.54 10.96 7.53
N GLU A 194 21.01 9.72 7.47
CA GLU A 194 21.49 8.96 8.63
C GLU A 194 22.72 9.63 9.24
N TYR A 195 22.76 9.73 10.57
CA TYR A 195 23.88 10.32 11.30
C TYR A 195 25.22 9.64 10.99
N SER A 196 25.24 8.31 10.92
CA SER A 196 26.49 7.55 10.75
C SER A 196 26.98 7.43 9.32
N ARG A 197 26.16 7.75 8.31
CA ARG A 197 26.43 7.38 6.90
C ARG A 197 26.15 8.45 5.86
N PHE A 198 25.47 9.53 6.23
CA PHE A 198 25.31 10.68 5.37
C PHE A 198 26.39 11.73 5.70
N PRO A 199 26.83 12.56 4.73
CA PRO A 199 27.67 13.71 5.05
C PRO A 199 27.06 14.53 6.19
N GLN A 200 27.90 14.89 7.17
CA GLN A 200 27.46 15.63 8.34
C GLN A 200 26.73 16.91 7.92
N ALA A 201 25.52 17.09 8.42
CA ALA A 201 24.76 18.32 8.29
C ALA A 201 24.65 18.97 9.68
N GLU A 202 24.61 20.30 9.71
CA GLU A 202 24.33 21.01 10.96
C GLU A 202 22.91 20.66 11.44
N HIS A 203 22.73 20.57 12.75
CA HIS A 203 21.43 20.25 13.38
C HIS A 203 20.83 18.88 13.02
N SER A 204 21.64 17.90 12.60
CA SER A 204 21.19 16.52 12.45
C SER A 204 20.76 15.92 13.80
N LEU A 205 19.67 15.14 13.77
CA LEU A 205 19.27 14.30 14.89
C LEU A 205 20.31 13.21 15.16
N GLY A 206 20.26 12.63 16.36
CA GLY A 206 21.19 11.58 16.77
C GLY A 206 20.96 10.25 16.03
N PRO A 207 21.91 9.31 16.14
CA PRO A 207 21.83 8.00 15.48
C PRO A 207 20.63 7.16 15.97
N GLU A 208 20.19 7.32 17.22
CA GLU A 208 19.02 6.58 17.73
C GLU A 208 17.70 6.96 17.02
N GLU A 209 17.62 8.18 16.50
CA GLU A 209 16.45 8.70 15.84
C GLU A 209 16.50 8.52 14.31
N THR A 210 17.69 8.46 13.72
CA THR A 210 17.87 8.52 12.26
C THR A 210 18.61 7.35 11.65
N ASP A 211 19.44 6.62 12.38
CA ASP A 211 20.13 5.46 11.81
C ASP A 211 19.16 4.30 11.67
N LEU A 212 19.03 3.81 10.43
CA LEU A 212 18.17 2.69 10.11
C LEU A 212 18.97 1.38 10.26
N PRO A 213 18.40 0.36 10.93
CA PRO A 213 19.04 -0.95 10.95
C PRO A 213 18.98 -1.58 9.55
N VAL A 214 20.00 -2.37 9.23
CA VAL A 214 19.92 -3.35 8.14
C VAL A 214 18.97 -4.44 8.61
N ARG A 215 17.98 -4.79 7.78
CA ARG A 215 16.93 -5.74 8.14
C ARG A 215 17.01 -6.99 7.28
N ASP A 216 16.72 -8.12 7.91
CA ASP A 216 16.45 -9.39 7.23
C ASP A 216 15.02 -9.38 6.69
N GLY A 217 14.74 -10.21 5.69
CA GLY A 217 13.41 -10.27 5.08
C GLY A 217 13.04 -8.99 4.32
N PHE A 218 14.02 -8.21 3.85
CA PHE A 218 13.77 -7.03 3.06
C PHE A 218 13.15 -7.39 1.71
N ALA A 219 11.85 -7.15 1.60
CA ALA A 219 11.07 -7.37 0.38
C ALA A 219 11.31 -6.24 -0.63
N LEU A 220 11.85 -6.58 -1.79
CA LEU A 220 11.98 -5.59 -2.87
C LEU A 220 10.60 -5.23 -3.40
N HIS A 221 10.29 -3.94 -3.37
CA HIS A 221 9.17 -3.40 -4.12
C HIS A 221 9.54 -3.44 -5.61
N THR A 222 9.33 -4.58 -6.25
CA THR A 222 9.44 -4.71 -7.71
C THR A 222 8.21 -4.12 -8.40
N LEU A 223 7.09 -4.14 -7.67
CA LEU A 223 5.83 -3.46 -7.96
C LEU A 223 5.87 -2.04 -7.38
N VAL A 224 6.50 -1.10 -8.09
CA VAL A 224 6.39 0.32 -7.73
C VAL A 224 5.49 0.99 -8.76
N LEU A 225 4.43 1.66 -8.32
CA LEU A 225 3.69 2.65 -9.14
C LEU A 225 4.59 3.81 -9.60
N ASN A 226 5.78 3.94 -9.01
CA ASN A 226 6.87 4.83 -9.43
C ASN A 226 7.92 4.13 -10.32
N ALA A 227 7.58 2.99 -10.94
CA ALA A 227 8.48 2.28 -11.85
C ALA A 227 9.03 3.21 -12.94
N PHE A 228 8.26 4.20 -13.37
CA PHE A 228 8.75 5.21 -14.31
C PHE A 228 9.93 6.02 -13.75
N LEU A 229 9.85 6.51 -12.52
CA LEU A 229 10.92 7.29 -11.87
C LEU A 229 12.14 6.43 -11.55
N VAL A 230 11.91 5.20 -11.09
CA VAL A 230 12.99 4.23 -10.84
C VAL A 230 13.65 3.79 -12.15
N LYS A 231 12.88 3.57 -13.22
CA LYS A 231 13.41 3.26 -14.57
C LYS A 231 14.15 4.45 -15.15
N MET A 232 13.68 5.67 -14.94
CA MET A 232 14.38 6.88 -15.36
C MET A 232 15.73 7.04 -14.62
N ALA A 233 15.76 6.78 -13.30
CA ALA A 233 16.99 6.73 -12.51
C ALA A 233 17.97 5.62 -12.99
N GLN A 234 17.44 4.45 -13.36
CA GLN A 234 18.23 3.33 -13.91
C GLN A 234 18.71 3.58 -15.35
N GLN A 235 17.91 4.26 -16.18
CA GLN A 235 18.21 4.53 -17.59
C GLN A 235 19.13 5.73 -17.78
N PHE A 236 19.05 6.72 -16.89
CA PHE A 236 19.80 7.98 -17.02
C PHE A 236 20.65 8.29 -15.77
N PRO A 237 21.47 7.35 -15.27
CA PRO A 237 22.25 7.57 -14.06
C PRO A 237 23.22 8.75 -14.21
N ASP A 238 23.83 8.93 -15.38
CA ASP A 238 24.79 10.02 -15.64
C ASP A 238 24.11 11.39 -15.66
N VAL A 239 22.93 11.50 -16.26
CA VAL A 239 22.15 12.76 -16.33
C VAL A 239 21.66 13.17 -14.95
N LEU A 240 21.28 12.19 -14.14
CA LEU A 240 20.75 12.39 -12.80
C LEU A 240 21.83 12.40 -11.71
N GLY A 241 23.11 12.28 -12.09
CA GLY A 241 24.23 12.29 -11.15
C GLY A 241 24.27 11.10 -10.19
N ILE A 242 23.60 10.00 -10.53
CA ILE A 242 23.51 8.78 -9.73
C ILE A 242 24.73 7.92 -10.06
N ARG A 243 25.61 7.72 -9.08
CA ARG A 243 26.79 6.86 -9.25
C ARG A 243 26.36 5.39 -9.39
N THR A 244 26.46 4.83 -10.59
CA THR A 244 26.50 3.37 -10.79
C THR A 244 27.89 2.89 -10.37
N LYS A 245 27.95 1.87 -9.50
CA LYS A 245 29.19 1.46 -8.78
C LYS A 245 30.44 1.34 -9.68
N LEU A 246 31.60 1.67 -9.10
CA LEU A 246 32.94 1.22 -9.50
C LEU A 246 33.13 -0.27 -9.19
#